data_AF-A0A968RHS8-F1
#
_entry.id   AF-A0A968RHS8-F1
#
_cell.length_a   1.000
_cell.length_b   1.000
_cell.length_c   1.000
_cell.angle_alpha   90.00
_cell.angle_beta   90.00
_cell.angle_gamma   90.00
#
_symmetry.space_group_name_H-M   'P 1'
#
loop_
_entity.id
_entity.type
_entity.pdbx_description
1 polymer ?
#
loop_
_entity_poly.entity_id
_entity_poly.type
_entity_poly.pdbx_seq_one_letter_code
_entity_poly.pdbx_strand_id
1 'polypeptide(L)'
;MEQKITLLKDNVGLWYDSVMERTSGWYKRQTQYILLGLGFTIAVAFNADAIGIYQQLSSNPELAIQIANAAENYVEKNPDINIKPELEKLIKEEIGAIRSPLGVGWDLVKLDTMSAVDWMVKVLGWIVTAFSVTLGAPFWFDLLKKLVNIRNTGTRST
;
A
#
# COMPACT_ATOMS: atom_id res chain seq x y z
N MET A 1 -6.46 57.61 -2.89
CA MET A 1 -5.35 56.73 -2.48
C MET A 1 -5.85 55.37 -2.03
N GLU A 2 -6.94 55.28 -1.27
CA GLU A 2 -7.49 54.00 -0.78
C GLU A 2 -7.82 52.98 -1.87
N GLN A 3 -8.48 53.40 -2.96
CA GLN A 3 -8.79 52.51 -4.10
C GLN A 3 -7.56 51.87 -4.74
N LYS A 4 -6.41 52.57 -4.80
CA LYS A 4 -5.18 52.02 -5.37
C LYS A 4 -4.55 50.99 -4.44
N ILE A 5 -4.70 51.17 -3.13
CA ILE A 5 -4.18 50.25 -2.11
C ILE A 5 -4.99 48.95 -2.10
N THR A 6 -6.32 49.03 -2.21
CA THR A 6 -7.16 47.82 -2.34
C THR A 6 -6.89 47.06 -3.62
N LEU A 7 -6.84 47.75 -4.77
CA LEU A 7 -6.46 47.14 -6.06
C LEU A 7 -5.11 46.41 -6.01
N LEU A 8 -4.12 47.00 -5.34
CA LEU A 8 -2.80 46.41 -5.22
C LEU A 8 -2.82 45.17 -4.33
N LYS A 9 -3.57 45.19 -3.21
CA LYS A 9 -3.76 44.02 -2.34
C LYS A 9 -4.44 42.87 -3.06
N ASP A 10 -5.51 43.15 -3.80
CA ASP A 10 -6.27 42.13 -4.54
C ASP A 10 -5.39 41.46 -5.61
N ASN A 11 -4.61 42.26 -6.35
CA ASN A 11 -3.70 41.74 -7.37
C ASN A 11 -2.57 40.87 -6.78
N VAL A 12 -2.04 41.23 -5.60
CA VAL A 12 -1.04 40.42 -4.89
C VAL A 12 -1.64 39.11 -4.38
N GLY A 13 -2.88 39.13 -3.89
CA GLY A 13 -3.62 37.93 -3.48
C GLY A 13 -3.81 36.96 -4.65
N LEU A 14 -4.30 37.46 -5.79
CA LEU A 14 -4.47 36.64 -7.00
C LEU A 14 -3.15 36.07 -7.52
N TRP A 15 -2.07 36.85 -7.48
CA TRP A 15 -0.74 36.36 -7.83
C TRP A 15 -0.30 35.24 -6.88
N TYR A 16 -0.45 35.43 -5.57
CA TYR A 16 -0.10 34.43 -4.57
C TYR A 16 -0.90 33.13 -4.76
N ASP A 17 -2.21 33.21 -4.95
CA ASP A 17 -3.08 32.05 -5.15
C ASP A 17 -2.66 31.28 -6.42
N SER A 18 -2.36 31.99 -7.51
CA SER A 18 -1.89 31.36 -8.76
C SER A 18 -0.55 30.64 -8.60
N VAL A 19 0.38 31.21 -7.82
CA VAL A 19 1.68 30.61 -7.53
C VAL A 19 1.52 29.41 -6.60
N MET A 20 0.65 29.53 -5.60
CA MET A 20 0.38 28.47 -4.62
C MET A 20 -0.30 27.27 -5.29
N GLU A 21 -1.27 27.50 -6.18
CA GLU A 21 -1.93 26.44 -6.94
C GLU A 21 -0.92 25.66 -7.80
N ARG A 22 -0.06 26.38 -8.53
CA ARG A 22 0.96 25.76 -9.39
C ARG A 22 2.00 24.99 -8.59
N THR A 23 2.50 25.58 -7.51
CA THR A 23 3.53 24.96 -6.65
C THR A 23 2.98 23.74 -5.93
N SER A 24 1.76 23.82 -5.40
CA SER A 24 1.09 22.71 -4.73
C SER A 24 0.80 21.57 -5.68
N GLY A 25 0.35 21.86 -6.91
CA GLY A 25 0.12 20.85 -7.93
C GLY A 25 1.40 20.10 -8.32
N TRP A 26 2.50 20.83 -8.54
CA TRP A 26 3.80 20.22 -8.83
C TRP A 26 4.29 19.36 -7.67
N TYR A 27 4.23 19.88 -6.43
CA TYR A 27 4.67 19.17 -5.24
C TYR A 27 3.84 17.90 -4.98
N LYS A 28 2.52 17.96 -5.15
CA LYS A 28 1.63 16.80 -4.99
C LYS A 28 1.97 15.69 -5.99
N ARG A 29 2.17 16.05 -7.26
CA ARG A 29 2.55 15.08 -8.31
C ARG A 29 3.95 14.51 -8.06
N GLN A 30 4.90 15.35 -7.67
CA GLN A 30 6.26 14.92 -7.34
C GLN A 30 6.26 13.93 -6.17
N THR A 31 5.52 14.25 -5.11
CA THR A 31 5.38 13.38 -3.93
C THR A 31 4.73 12.05 -4.29
N GLN A 32 3.70 12.05 -5.14
CA GLN A 32 3.09 10.80 -5.63
C GLN A 32 4.07 9.90 -6.38
N TYR A 33 4.93 10.45 -7.26
CA TYR A 33 5.94 9.65 -7.96
C TYR A 33 7.04 9.14 -7.03
N ILE A 34 7.47 9.94 -6.05
CA ILE A 34 8.44 9.52 -5.04
C ILE A 34 7.86 8.36 -4.22
N LEU A 35 6.61 8.46 -3.76
CA LEU A 35 5.94 7.40 -3.00
C LEU A 35 5.74 6.14 -3.83
N LEU A 36 5.35 6.27 -5.10
CA LEU A 36 5.21 5.14 -6.02
C LEU A 36 6.56 4.43 -6.24
N GLY A 37 7.62 5.20 -6.48
CA GLY A 37 8.98 4.67 -6.63
C GLY A 37 9.49 3.99 -5.37
N LEU A 38 9.27 4.61 -4.20
CA LEU A 38 9.63 4.03 -2.89
C LEU A 38 8.86 2.72 -2.63
N GLY A 39 7.55 2.72 -2.84
CA GLY A 39 6.69 1.55 -2.67
C GLY A 39 7.07 0.42 -3.61
N PHE A 40 7.38 0.72 -4.88
CA PHE A 40 7.88 -0.27 -5.84
C PHE A 40 9.25 -0.83 -5.43
N THR A 41 10.18 0.04 -5.01
CA THR A 41 11.50 -0.39 -4.54
C THR A 41 11.39 -1.31 -3.35
N ILE A 42 10.52 -0.99 -2.38
CA ILE A 42 10.24 -1.84 -1.22
C ILE A 42 9.62 -3.17 -1.66
N ALA A 43 8.62 -3.15 -2.56
CA ALA A 43 7.97 -4.36 -3.04
C ALA A 43 8.95 -5.32 -3.73
N VAL A 44 9.84 -4.81 -4.57
CA VAL A 44 10.89 -5.61 -5.22
C VAL A 44 11.91 -6.08 -4.18
N ALA A 45 12.42 -5.20 -3.32
CA ALA A 45 13.44 -5.55 -2.33
C ALA A 45 12.99 -6.72 -1.42
N PHE A 46 11.74 -6.72 -0.98
CA PHE A 46 11.16 -7.78 -0.15
C PHE A 46 10.50 -8.91 -0.94
N ASN A 47 10.49 -8.86 -2.28
CA ASN A 47 9.68 -9.74 -3.12
C ASN A 47 8.23 -9.87 -2.59
N ALA A 48 7.64 -8.74 -2.21
CA ALA A 48 6.27 -8.67 -1.73
C ALA A 48 5.33 -8.66 -2.95
N ASP A 49 4.89 -9.86 -3.33
CA ASP A 49 4.02 -10.11 -4.47
C ASP A 49 2.62 -10.49 -3.98
N ALA A 50 1.68 -9.55 -4.06
CA ALA A 50 0.30 -9.75 -3.63
C ALA A 50 -0.41 -10.89 -4.38
N ILE A 51 -0.08 -11.13 -5.65
CA ILE A 51 -0.70 -12.18 -6.46
C ILE A 51 -0.18 -13.55 -6.03
N GLY A 52 1.14 -13.68 -5.84
CA GLY A 52 1.78 -14.89 -5.33
C GLY A 52 1.32 -15.24 -3.91
N ILE A 53 1.22 -14.24 -3.02
CA ILE A 53 0.68 -14.43 -1.67
C ILE A 53 -0.75 -14.97 -1.75
N TYR A 54 -1.61 -14.38 -2.57
CA TYR A 54 -3.00 -14.85 -2.74
C TYR A 54 -3.07 -16.30 -3.24
N GLN A 55 -2.24 -16.66 -4.21
CA GLN A 55 -2.19 -18.03 -4.74
C GLN A 55 -1.77 -19.04 -3.68
N GLN A 56 -0.78 -18.71 -2.85
CA GLN A 56 -0.32 -19.59 -1.77
C GLN A 56 -1.37 -19.73 -0.66
N LEU A 57 -2.00 -18.63 -0.26
CA LEU A 57 -3.03 -18.65 0.79
C LEU A 57 -4.29 -19.39 0.35
N SER A 58 -4.73 -19.19 -0.91
CA SER A 58 -5.91 -19.87 -1.44
C SER A 58 -5.69 -21.36 -1.70
N SER A 59 -4.46 -21.75 -2.06
CA SER A 59 -4.13 -23.15 -2.34
C SER A 59 -3.86 -23.97 -1.07
N ASN A 60 -3.55 -23.32 0.05
CA ASN A 60 -3.24 -24.00 1.31
C ASN A 60 -3.96 -23.34 2.51
N PRO A 61 -5.22 -23.71 2.78
CA PRO A 61 -6.02 -23.10 3.84
C PRO A 61 -5.46 -23.32 5.25
N GLU A 62 -4.63 -24.35 5.45
CA GLU A 62 -3.97 -24.61 6.72
C GLU A 62 -2.93 -23.54 7.06
N LEU A 63 -2.23 -22.99 6.05
CA LEU A 63 -1.29 -21.87 6.25
C LEU A 63 -2.02 -20.61 6.72
N ALA A 64 -3.21 -20.33 6.16
CA ALA A 64 -4.01 -19.17 6.56
C ALA A 64 -4.39 -19.24 8.05
N ILE A 65 -4.78 -20.44 8.52
CA ILE A 65 -5.13 -20.69 9.93
C ILE A 65 -3.90 -20.52 10.82
N GLN A 66 -2.74 -21.05 10.42
CA GLN A 66 -1.49 -20.91 11.19
C GLN A 66 -1.06 -19.44 11.32
N ILE A 67 -1.19 -18.65 10.25
CA ILE A 67 -0.87 -17.22 10.26
C ILE A 67 -1.84 -16.44 11.16
N ALA A 68 -3.14 -16.75 11.10
CA ALA A 68 -4.13 -16.13 11.97
C ALA A 68 -3.84 -16.42 13.44
N ASN A 69 -3.57 -17.68 13.79
CA ASN A 69 -3.21 -18.08 15.16
C ASN A 69 -1.90 -17.42 15.62
N ALA A 70 -0.91 -17.28 14.74
CA ALA A 70 0.34 -16.59 15.06
C ALA A 70 0.09 -15.10 15.36
N ALA A 71 -0.75 -14.43 14.58
CA ALA A 71 -1.12 -13.03 14.79
C ALA A 71 -1.93 -12.83 16.09
N GLU A 72 -2.86 -13.74 16.41
CA GLU A 72 -3.63 -13.69 17.67
C GLU A 72 -2.71 -13.87 18.89
N ASN A 73 -1.84 -14.88 18.87
CA ASN A 73 -0.86 -15.12 19.92
C ASN A 73 0.08 -13.93 20.15
N TYR A 74 0.40 -13.18 19.08
CA TYR A 74 1.25 -12.01 19.14
C TYR A 74 0.56 -10.83 19.85
N VAL A 75 -0.70 -10.56 19.49
CA VAL A 75 -1.51 -9.49 20.10
C VAL A 75 -1.78 -9.78 21.58
N GLU A 76 -2.00 -11.04 21.93
CA GLU A 76 -2.21 -11.46 23.32
C GLU A 76 -0.97 -11.26 24.20
N LYS A 77 0.23 -11.47 23.63
CA LYS A 77 1.49 -11.32 24.36
C LYS A 77 1.95 -9.88 24.52
N ASN A 78 1.51 -8.96 23.66
CA ASN A 78 2.00 -7.58 23.62
C ASN A 78 0.83 -6.57 23.58
N PRO A 79 0.10 -6.40 24.72
CA PRO A 79 -1.08 -5.54 24.79
C PRO A 79 -0.77 -4.03 24.67
N ASP A 80 0.46 -3.60 24.98
CA ASP A 80 0.89 -2.20 24.95
C ASP A 80 2.00 -1.98 23.92
N ILE A 81 1.65 -1.56 22.70
CA ILE A 81 2.62 -1.39 21.60
C ILE A 81 3.52 -0.16 21.88
N ASN A 82 4.73 -0.38 22.41
CA ASN A 82 5.76 0.65 22.51
C ASN A 82 6.76 0.52 21.33
N ILE A 83 6.50 1.29 20.28
CA ILE A 83 6.93 1.07 18.88
C ILE A 83 8.46 1.01 18.64
N LYS A 84 9.33 1.36 19.59
CA LYS A 84 10.78 1.55 19.30
C LYS A 84 11.70 0.37 19.64
N PRO A 85 11.79 -0.12 20.88
CA PRO A 85 12.69 -1.24 21.20
C PRO A 85 12.09 -2.61 20.84
N GLU A 86 10.77 -2.70 20.76
CA GLU A 86 10.05 -3.97 20.54
C GLU A 86 10.05 -4.34 19.06
N LEU A 87 9.89 -3.35 18.17
CA LEU A 87 9.84 -3.53 16.73
C LEU A 87 11.09 -4.24 16.16
N GLU A 88 12.29 -3.95 16.67
CA GLU A 88 13.52 -4.60 16.22
C GLU A 88 13.60 -6.08 16.61
N LYS A 89 13.03 -6.44 17.76
CA LYS A 89 13.02 -7.83 18.26
C LYS A 89 11.99 -8.66 17.50
N LEU A 90 10.83 -8.08 17.22
CA LEU A 90 9.73 -8.68 16.47
C LEU A 90 10.06 -8.92 14.99
N ILE A 91 10.78 -7.97 14.38
CA ILE A 91 11.26 -8.12 12.99
C ILE A 91 12.25 -9.30 12.85
N LYS A 92 13.02 -9.61 13.91
CA LYS A 92 14.04 -10.66 13.86
C LYS A 92 13.54 -12.04 14.28
N GLU A 93 12.72 -12.15 15.34
CA GLU A 93 12.26 -13.45 15.86
C GLU A 93 10.98 -13.97 15.17
N GLU A 94 9.98 -13.14 14.93
CA GLU A 94 8.66 -13.60 14.46
C GLU A 94 8.50 -13.56 12.95
N ILE A 95 9.06 -12.54 12.30
CA ILE A 95 8.93 -12.40 10.84
C ILE A 95 9.71 -13.50 10.09
N GLY A 96 10.81 -14.02 10.65
CA GLY A 96 11.60 -15.10 10.02
C GLY A 96 10.83 -16.42 9.88
N ALA A 97 10.02 -16.78 10.88
CA ALA A 97 9.18 -17.98 10.86
C ALA A 97 7.96 -17.84 9.94
N ILE A 98 7.47 -16.60 9.74
CA ILE A 98 6.27 -16.29 8.94
C ILE A 98 6.63 -15.99 7.46
N ARG A 99 7.80 -15.43 7.17
CA ARG A 99 8.26 -15.14 5.79
C ARG A 99 8.40 -16.39 4.93
N SER A 100 8.93 -17.46 5.52
CA SER A 100 9.17 -18.73 4.81
C SER A 100 7.89 -19.41 4.28
N PRO A 101 6.75 -19.45 4.99
CA PRO A 101 5.52 -20.05 4.45
C PRO A 101 4.66 -19.12 3.58
N LEU A 102 4.84 -17.79 3.65
CA LEU A 102 4.01 -16.81 2.93
C LEU A 102 4.50 -16.45 1.52
N GLY A 103 5.66 -16.97 1.10
CA GLY A 103 6.18 -16.67 -0.24
C GLY A 103 6.85 -15.30 -0.38
N VAL A 104 7.10 -14.63 0.74
CA VAL A 104 7.72 -13.30 0.81
C VAL A 104 9.23 -13.48 0.96
N GLY A 105 10.01 -12.70 0.20
CA GLY A 105 11.47 -12.84 0.13
C GLY A 105 11.92 -13.66 -1.07
N TRP A 106 13.22 -13.61 -1.35
CA TRP A 106 13.81 -14.20 -2.55
C TRP A 106 14.14 -15.69 -2.40
N ASP A 107 14.07 -16.23 -1.18
CA ASP A 107 14.50 -17.60 -0.86
C ASP A 107 13.66 -18.68 -1.55
N LEU A 108 12.39 -18.39 -1.85
CA LEU A 108 11.48 -19.30 -2.54
C LEU A 108 11.44 -19.09 -4.06
N VAL A 109 12.14 -18.08 -4.58
CA VAL A 109 12.15 -17.74 -6.01
C VAL A 109 13.24 -18.52 -6.71
N LYS A 110 12.85 -19.59 -7.41
CA LYS A 110 13.74 -20.38 -8.26
C LYS A 110 13.97 -19.69 -9.61
N LEU A 111 14.84 -18.68 -9.62
CA LEU A 111 15.13 -17.83 -10.79
C LEU A 111 15.52 -18.60 -12.05
N ASP A 112 16.07 -19.79 -11.91
CA ASP A 112 16.54 -20.69 -12.96
C ASP A 112 15.42 -21.47 -13.66
N THR A 113 14.24 -21.59 -13.04
CA THR A 113 13.10 -22.35 -13.57
C THR A 113 11.93 -21.48 -14.02
N MET A 114 12.02 -20.15 -13.84
CA MET A 114 10.92 -19.23 -14.12
C MET A 114 10.73 -19.00 -15.62
N SER A 115 9.50 -19.22 -16.09
CA SER A 115 9.08 -18.82 -17.43
C SER A 115 8.91 -17.30 -17.53
N ALA A 116 8.92 -16.77 -18.75
CA ALA A 116 8.60 -15.37 -19.03
C ALA A 116 7.21 -14.97 -18.50
N VAL A 117 6.26 -15.90 -18.49
CA VAL A 117 4.90 -15.68 -17.94
C VAL A 117 4.95 -15.54 -16.43
N ASP A 118 5.74 -16.35 -15.73
CA ASP A 118 5.87 -16.28 -14.27
C ASP A 118 6.50 -14.95 -13.84
N TRP A 119 7.47 -14.48 -14.61
CA TRP A 119 8.09 -13.17 -14.38
C TRP A 119 7.10 -12.02 -14.61
N MET A 120 6.27 -12.12 -15.65
CA MET A 120 5.20 -11.14 -15.90
C MET A 120 4.20 -11.08 -14.74
N VAL A 121 3.77 -12.24 -14.21
CA VAL A 121 2.87 -12.30 -13.05
C VAL A 121 3.53 -11.68 -11.81
N LYS A 122 4.81 -11.95 -11.57
CA LYS A 122 5.57 -11.32 -10.46
C LYS A 122 5.64 -9.80 -10.57
N VAL A 123 5.92 -9.28 -11.77
CA VAL A 123 5.95 -7.83 -12.00
C VAL A 123 4.60 -7.21 -11.74
N LEU A 124 3.53 -7.84 -12.22
CA LEU A 124 2.16 -7.39 -11.94
C LEU A 124 1.88 -7.42 -10.43
N GLY A 125 2.34 -8.44 -9.72
CA GLY A 125 2.26 -8.53 -8.26
C GLY A 125 2.99 -7.40 -7.53
N TRP A 126 4.21 -7.06 -7.96
CA TRP A 126 4.95 -5.93 -7.40
C TRP A 126 4.30 -4.58 -7.71
N ILE A 127 3.73 -4.41 -8.91
CA ILE A 127 2.98 -3.20 -9.27
C ILE A 127 1.74 -3.05 -8.38
N VAL A 128 0.97 -4.12 -8.18
CA VAL A 128 -0.21 -4.13 -7.30
C VAL A 128 0.18 -3.78 -5.87
N THR A 129 1.29 -4.34 -5.38
CA THR A 129 1.80 -4.07 -4.03
C THR A 129 2.26 -2.62 -3.88
N ALA A 130 3.04 -2.11 -4.83
CA ALA A 130 3.50 -0.71 -4.85
C ALA A 130 2.32 0.28 -4.88
N PHE A 131 1.32 -0.01 -5.71
CA PHE A 131 0.11 0.79 -5.80
C PHE A 131 -0.69 0.77 -4.49
N SER A 132 -0.76 -0.38 -3.84
CA SER A 132 -1.46 -0.55 -2.55
C SER A 132 -0.83 0.28 -1.45
N VAL A 133 0.51 0.35 -1.40
CA VAL A 133 1.26 1.19 -0.48
C VAL A 133 1.07 2.68 -0.79
N THR A 134 0.94 3.05 -2.06
CA THR A 134 0.91 4.46 -2.50
C THR A 134 -0.41 5.17 -2.18
N LEU A 135 -1.55 4.46 -2.16
CA LEU A 135 -2.88 5.08 -2.04
C LEU A 135 -3.41 5.24 -0.62
N GLY A 136 -2.81 4.54 0.36
CA GLY A 136 -3.22 4.59 1.76
C GLY A 136 -4.61 3.98 2.05
N ALA A 137 -4.90 3.78 3.34
CA ALA A 137 -6.14 3.17 3.81
C ALA A 137 -7.45 3.90 3.37
N PRO A 138 -7.52 5.25 3.30
CA PRO A 138 -8.74 5.95 2.90
C PRO A 138 -9.21 5.58 1.48
N PHE A 139 -8.29 5.44 0.52
CA PHE A 139 -8.62 5.04 -0.84
C PHE A 139 -9.24 3.64 -0.89
N TRP A 140 -8.60 2.66 -0.25
CA TRP A 140 -9.06 1.26 -0.29
C TRP A 140 -10.40 1.08 0.41
N PHE A 141 -10.63 1.81 1.51
CA PHE A 141 -11.92 1.85 2.19
C PHE A 141 -13.01 2.45 1.29
N ASP A 142 -12.71 3.53 0.57
CA ASP A 142 -13.63 4.14 -0.37
C ASP A 142 -13.93 3.24 -1.58
N LEU A 143 -12.93 2.50 -2.09
CA LEU A 143 -13.11 1.52 -3.16
C LEU A 143 -14.00 0.36 -2.72
N LEU A 144 -13.77 -0.19 -1.52
CA LEU A 144 -14.59 -1.26 -0.94
C LEU A 144 -16.04 -0.82 -0.75
N LYS A 145 -16.28 0.39 -0.20
CA LYS A 145 -17.64 0.95 -0.08
C LYS A 145 -18.35 1.05 -1.43
N LYS A 146 -17.64 1.45 -2.48
CA LYS A 146 -18.21 1.52 -3.85
C LYS A 146 -18.55 0.13 -4.40
N LEU A 147 -17.67 -0.85 -4.25
CA LEU A 147 -17.90 -2.22 -4.72
C LEU A 147 -19.05 -2.91 -3.98
N VAL A 148 -19.15 -2.73 -2.66
CA VAL A 148 -20.25 -3.27 -1.85
C VAL A 148 -21.58 -2.60 -2.21
N ASN A 149 -21.58 -1.28 -2.43
CA ASN A 149 -22.78 -0.56 -2.85
C ASN A 149 -23.25 -0.92 -4.26
N ILE A 150 -22.35 -1.25 -5.19
CA ILE A 150 -22.70 -1.72 -6.55
C ILE A 150 -23.51 -3.03 -6.52
N ARG A 151 -23.23 -3.91 -5.54
CA ARG A 151 -24.01 -5.15 -5.37
C ARG A 151 -25.43 -4.90 -4.84
N ASN A 152 -25.67 -3.74 -4.20
CA ASN A 152 -26.97 -3.40 -3.62
C ASN A 152 -27.87 -2.57 -4.55
N THR A 153 -27.45 -2.25 -5.77
CA THR A 153 -28.27 -1.53 -6.77
C THR A 153 -29.00 -2.46 -7.77
N GLY A 154 -29.13 -3.75 -7.45
CA GLY A 154 -29.90 -4.71 -8.24
C GLY A 154 -31.41 -4.59 -8.03
N THR A 155 -32.08 -3.95 -9.01
CA THR A 155 -33.52 -4.03 -9.35
C THR A 155 -34.54 -4.00 -8.21
N ARG A 156 -35.14 -2.82 -8.00
CA ARG A 156 -36.54 -2.74 -7.56
C ARG A 156 -37.42 -2.67 -8.81
N SER A 157 -37.83 -3.84 -9.32
CA SER A 157 -38.95 -3.95 -10.25
C SER A 157 -39.95 -4.94 -9.68
N THR A 158 -40.96 -4.39 -9.00
CA THR A 158 -42.40 -4.76 -8.93
C THR A 158 -43.01 -4.04 -7.75
#